data_AF-A0A3N5HE77-F1
#
_entry.id   AF-A0A3N5HE77-F1
#
_cell.length_a   1.000
_cell.length_b   1.000
_cell.length_c   1.000
_cell.angle_alpha   90.00
_cell.angle_beta   90.00
_cell.angle_gamma   90.00
#
_symmetry.space_group_name_H-M   'P 1'
#
loop_
_entity.id
_entity.type
_entity.pdbx_description
1 polymer ?
#
loop_
_entity_poly.entity_id
_entity_poly.type
_entity_poly.pdbx_seq_one_letter_code
_entity_poly.pdbx_strand_id
1 'polypeptide(L)'
;EHGSFAAYLWRFVGGRPRQNRWRRSTAVPAETAISRALSDDLKRRGFRFVGPTICYAFMQAVGLVNDHTLDCFRYRGVARLGGQRARSSSSTAAISRPRSVSTRRPVSARATAGQPK
;
A
#
# COMPACT_ATOMS: atom_id res chain seq x y z
N GLU A 1 -7.08 13.98 17.85
CA GLU A 1 -5.67 13.63 17.58
C GLU A 1 -5.57 12.84 16.27
N HIS A 2 -4.67 13.23 15.36
CA HIS A 2 -4.20 12.50 14.14
C HIS A 2 -5.21 11.97 13.10
N GLY A 3 -6.52 12.04 13.34
CA GLY A 3 -7.58 11.57 12.46
C GLY A 3 -7.76 10.05 12.45
N SER A 4 -6.67 9.27 12.33
CA SER A 4 -6.69 7.80 12.42
C SER A 4 -5.34 7.22 12.85
N PHE A 5 -5.33 5.97 13.32
CA PHE A 5 -4.08 5.26 13.64
C PHE A 5 -3.17 5.09 12.40
N ALA A 6 -3.76 4.84 11.23
CA ALA A 6 -3.02 4.80 9.99
C ALA A 6 -2.33 6.14 9.71
N ALA A 7 -3.09 7.26 9.72
CA ALA A 7 -2.51 8.59 9.53
C ALA A 7 -1.40 8.91 10.54
N TYR A 8 -1.57 8.46 11.78
CA TYR A 8 -0.54 8.56 12.81
C TYR A 8 0.77 7.84 12.43
N LEU A 9 0.68 6.57 12.03
CA LEU A 9 1.83 5.75 11.62
C LEU A 9 2.53 6.31 10.39
N TRP A 10 1.76 6.74 9.38
CA TRP A 10 2.30 7.25 8.12
C TRP A 10 3.10 8.54 8.30
N ARG A 11 2.91 9.32 9.39
CA ARG A 11 3.75 10.50 9.69
C ARG A 11 5.22 10.13 9.83
N PHE A 12 5.53 8.97 10.43
CA PHE A 12 6.90 8.57 10.77
C PHE A 12 7.75 8.33 9.53
N VAL A 13 7.11 8.17 8.37
CA VAL A 13 7.75 8.00 7.06
C VAL A 13 7.39 9.11 6.08
N GLY A 14 6.84 10.24 6.55
CA GLY A 14 6.49 11.38 5.68
C GLY A 14 5.40 11.05 4.66
N GLY A 15 4.47 10.15 5.00
CA GLY A 15 3.33 9.79 4.16
C GLY A 15 3.63 8.83 3.00
N ARG A 16 4.90 8.45 2.79
CA ARG A 16 5.32 7.58 1.67
C ARG A 16 6.20 6.44 2.20
N PRO A 17 6.11 5.22 1.63
CA PRO A 17 6.96 4.13 2.09
C PRO A 17 8.44 4.45 1.85
N ARG A 18 9.30 4.20 2.83
CA ARG A 18 10.75 4.30 2.63
C ARG A 18 11.22 3.14 1.75
N GLN A 19 11.91 3.47 0.65
CA GLN A 19 12.42 2.49 -0.30
C GLN A 19 13.91 2.23 -0.02
N ASN A 20 14.22 1.14 0.68
CA ASN A 20 15.60 0.75 0.91
C ASN A 20 16.15 -0.06 -0.28
N ARG A 21 17.47 -0.31 -0.28
CA ARG A 21 18.19 -0.96 -1.40
C ARG A 21 19.17 -2.03 -0.89
N TRP A 22 18.67 -2.92 -0.03
CA TRP A 22 19.50 -3.97 0.54
C TRP A 22 19.88 -5.02 -0.49
N ARG A 23 21.17 -5.32 -0.61
CA ARG A 23 21.66 -6.40 -1.49
C ARG A 23 21.53 -7.78 -0.86
N ARG A 24 21.52 -7.86 0.47
CA ARG A 24 21.49 -9.09 1.26
C ARG A 24 20.58 -8.89 2.47
N SER A 25 19.90 -9.95 2.90
CA SER A 25 19.04 -9.92 4.09
C SER A 25 19.82 -9.57 5.36
N THR A 26 21.07 -10.03 5.47
CA THR A 26 21.96 -9.73 6.60
C THR A 26 22.36 -8.26 6.72
N ALA A 27 22.17 -7.46 5.66
CA ALA A 27 22.39 -6.02 5.70
C ALA A 27 21.18 -5.25 6.26
N VAL A 28 20.01 -5.89 6.38
CA VAL A 28 18.82 -5.28 6.95
C VAL A 28 19.01 -5.18 8.47
N PRO A 29 18.93 -3.99 9.07
CA PRO A 29 19.13 -3.84 10.51
C PRO A 29 17.94 -4.42 11.29
N ALA A 30 18.15 -4.79 12.56
CA ALA A 30 17.06 -5.23 13.42
C ALA A 30 16.14 -4.07 13.87
N GLU A 31 16.68 -2.86 13.94
CA GLU A 31 15.96 -1.64 14.34
C GLU A 31 16.54 -0.41 13.63
N THR A 32 15.79 0.70 13.61
CA THR A 32 16.22 1.95 12.99
C THR A 32 15.88 3.14 13.89
N ALA A 33 16.47 4.30 13.63
CA ALA A 33 16.11 5.53 14.34
C ALA A 33 14.59 5.83 14.30
N ILE A 34 13.93 5.52 13.19
CA ILE A 34 12.49 5.72 13.04
C ILE A 34 11.70 4.71 13.90
N SER A 35 12.12 3.45 13.95
CA SER A 35 11.43 2.45 14.77
C SER A 35 11.64 2.70 16.27
N ARG A 36 12.80 3.25 16.69
CA ARG A 36 13.00 3.76 18.05
C ARG A 36 12.02 4.90 18.37
N ALA A 37 11.92 5.89 17.50
CA ALA A 37 11.00 7.01 17.69
C ALA A 37 9.53 6.56 17.78
N LEU A 38 9.12 5.62 16.93
CA LEU A 38 7.78 5.02 16.97
C LEU A 38 7.56 4.22 18.27
N SER A 39 8.52 3.39 18.65
CA SER A 39 8.50 2.62 19.90
C SER A 39 8.30 3.51 21.12
N ASP A 40 9.08 4.58 21.23
CA ASP A 40 9.02 5.47 22.38
C ASP A 40 7.71 6.27 22.41
N ASP A 41 7.18 6.67 21.26
CA ASP A 41 5.88 7.35 21.20
C ASP A 41 4.72 6.41 21.55
N LEU A 42 4.75 5.16 21.09
CA LEU A 42 3.76 4.15 21.42
C LEU A 42 3.81 3.80 22.92
N LYS A 43 5.01 3.67 23.51
CA LYS A 43 5.15 3.47 24.97
C LYS A 43 4.53 4.61 25.76
N ARG A 44 4.80 5.87 25.37
CA ARG A 44 4.21 7.06 26.01
C ARG A 44 2.68 7.07 25.92
N ARG A 45 2.12 6.47 24.87
CA ARG A 45 0.67 6.31 24.66
C ARG A 45 0.07 5.09 25.38
N GLY A 46 0.86 4.38 26.20
CA GLY A 46 0.39 3.24 26.99
C GLY A 46 0.41 1.89 26.27
N PHE A 47 0.95 1.82 25.05
CA PHE A 47 1.12 0.53 24.38
C PHE A 47 2.21 -0.30 25.06
N ARG A 48 1.99 -1.62 25.12
CA ARG A 48 2.94 -2.61 25.68
C ARG A 48 3.45 -3.51 24.56
N PHE A 49 4.62 -4.13 24.76
CA PHE A 49 5.27 -4.98 23.75
C PHE A 49 5.55 -4.26 22.42
N VAL A 50 5.87 -2.96 22.50
CA VAL A 50 6.20 -2.11 21.35
C VAL A 50 7.67 -1.72 21.36
N GLY A 51 8.57 -2.71 21.52
CA GLY A 51 10.02 -2.46 21.45
C GLY A 51 10.46 -2.02 20.03
N PRO A 52 11.61 -1.33 19.88
CA PRO A 52 12.03 -0.80 18.57
C PRO A 52 12.17 -1.85 17.47
N THR A 53 12.62 -3.07 17.80
CA THR A 53 12.68 -4.22 16.86
C THR A 53 11.28 -4.64 16.41
N ILE A 54 10.32 -4.73 17.34
CA ILE A 54 8.92 -5.07 17.04
C ILE A 54 8.31 -3.99 16.15
N CYS A 55 8.55 -2.71 16.47
CA CYS A 55 8.11 -1.60 15.65
C CYS A 55 8.72 -1.64 14.25
N TYR A 56 10.01 -2.00 14.10
CA TYR A 56 10.64 -2.10 12.79
C TYR A 56 10.04 -3.25 11.96
N ALA A 57 9.90 -4.43 12.57
CA ALA A 57 9.25 -5.59 11.94
C ALA A 57 7.81 -5.25 11.51
N PHE A 58 7.06 -4.56 12.35
CA PHE A 58 5.72 -4.06 12.01
C PHE A 58 5.76 -3.11 10.82
N MET A 59 6.67 -2.13 10.81
CA MET A 59 6.84 -1.18 9.70
C MET A 59 7.15 -1.89 8.37
N GLN A 60 7.94 -2.95 8.40
CA GLN A 60 8.21 -3.80 7.22
C GLN A 60 6.95 -4.53 6.77
N ALA A 61 6.24 -5.18 7.70
CA ALA A 61 5.04 -5.97 7.40
C ALA A 61 3.89 -5.15 6.81
N VAL A 62 3.65 -3.94 7.33
CA VAL A 62 2.57 -3.06 6.86
C VAL A 62 2.97 -2.15 5.70
N GLY A 63 4.20 -2.26 5.20
CA GLY A 63 4.68 -1.51 4.05
C GLY A 63 4.97 -0.02 4.31
N LEU A 64 5.25 0.36 5.55
CA LEU A 64 5.85 1.68 5.85
C LEU A 64 7.29 1.75 5.35
N VAL A 65 7.96 0.60 5.28
CA VAL A 65 9.30 0.42 4.71
C VAL A 65 9.28 -0.74 3.73
N ASN A 66 9.90 -0.57 2.56
CA ASN A 66 10.17 -1.64 1.63
C ASN A 66 11.60 -2.14 1.83
N ASP A 67 11.72 -3.27 2.52
CA ASP A 67 12.99 -3.95 2.82
C ASP A 67 13.19 -5.24 2.02
N HIS A 68 12.39 -5.47 0.98
CA HIS A 68 12.73 -6.50 0.00
C HIS A 68 14.16 -6.25 -0.51
N THR A 69 14.96 -7.31 -0.58
CA THR A 69 16.29 -7.23 -1.18
C THR A 69 16.19 -6.97 -2.67
N LEU A 70 17.25 -6.40 -3.27
CA LEU A 70 17.23 -5.98 -4.69
C LEU A 70 16.97 -7.12 -5.68
N ASP A 71 17.34 -8.34 -5.31
CA ASP A 71 17.12 -9.58 -6.05
C ASP A 71 15.74 -10.20 -5.83
N CYS A 72 14.97 -9.72 -4.85
CA CYS A 72 13.61 -10.20 -4.62
C CYS A 72 12.68 -9.78 -5.78
N PHE A 73 11.94 -10.74 -6.35
CA PHE A 73 10.99 -10.51 -7.45
C PHE A 73 9.92 -9.45 -7.13
N ARG A 74 9.64 -9.21 -5.84
CA ARG A 74 8.68 -8.20 -5.38
C ARG A 74 9.27 -6.79 -5.26
N TYR A 75 10.59 -6.63 -5.21
CA TYR A 75 11.23 -5.34 -4.92
C TYR A 75 10.71 -4.20 -5.80
N ARG A 76 10.80 -4.39 -7.12
CA ARG A 76 10.37 -3.40 -8.12
C ARG A 76 8.85 -3.18 -8.10
N GLY A 77 8.08 -4.26 -7.93
CA GLY A 77 6.62 -4.21 -7.88
C GLY A 77 6.12 -3.37 -6.70
N VAL A 78 6.63 -3.66 -5.50
CA VAL A 78 6.27 -2.94 -4.27
C VAL A 78 6.76 -1.48 -4.31
N ALA A 79 7.97 -1.23 -4.83
CA ALA A 79 8.48 0.13 -5.00
C ALA A 79 7.56 0.99 -5.88
N ARG A 80 7.02 0.42 -6.96
CA ARG A 80 6.07 1.10 -7.85
C ARG A 80 4.75 1.45 -7.15
N LEU A 81 4.26 0.59 -6.26
CA LEU A 81 3.04 0.84 -5.47
C LEU A 81 3.23 2.00 -4.49
N GLY A 82 4.39 2.08 -3.84
CA GLY A 82 4.70 3.17 -2.91
C GLY A 82 4.69 4.56 -3.57
N GLY A 83 5.04 4.64 -4.86
CA GLY A 83 4.96 5.87 -5.64
C GLY A 83 3.53 6.33 -5.97
N GLN A 84 2.56 5.41 -5.99
CA GLN A 84 1.16 5.71 -6.33
C GLN A 84 0.40 6.38 -5.18
N ARG A 85 0.71 5.99 -3.94
CA ARG A 85 0.01 6.48 -2.74
C ARG A 85 0.17 7.99 -2.50
N ALA A 86 1.25 8.56 -3.00
CA ALA A 86 1.49 10.00 -2.94
C ALA A 86 0.68 10.82 -3.95
N ARG A 87 0.11 10.17 -4.96
CA ARG A 87 -0.73 10.83 -5.97
C ARG A 87 -2.20 10.84 -5.57
N SER A 88 -2.63 9.94 -4.70
CA SER A 88 -4.02 9.79 -4.28
C SER A 88 -4.39 10.55 -3.00
N SER A 89 -3.42 11.03 -2.21
CA SER A 89 -3.67 11.86 -1.03
C SER A 89 -4.06 13.32 -1.33
N SER A 90 -4.10 13.71 -2.61
CA SER A 90 -4.54 15.04 -3.08
C SER A 90 -5.96 15.04 -3.68
N SER A 91 -6.72 13.92 -3.60
CA SER A 91 -8.13 13.91 -4.03
C SER A 91 -9.07 13.91 -2.82
N THR A 92 -9.31 15.10 -2.28
CA THR A 92 -10.62 15.42 -1.68
C THR A 92 -11.49 15.97 -2.81
N ALA A 93 -11.83 15.15 -3.80
CA ALA A 93 -12.74 15.56 -4.87
C ALA A 93 -13.64 14.39 -5.29
N ALA A 94 -14.92 14.54 -4.93
CA ALA A 94 -16.10 13.92 -5.52
C ALA A 94 -16.23 12.39 -5.43
N ILE A 95 -17.06 11.96 -4.49
CA ILE A 95 -17.96 10.81 -4.70
C ILE A 95 -18.89 11.18 -5.86
N SER A 96 -18.48 10.92 -7.09
CA SER A 96 -19.36 10.98 -8.27
C SER A 96 -19.99 9.60 -8.46
N ARG A 97 -21.23 9.50 -7.98
CA ARG A 97 -22.38 8.60 -8.26
C ARG A 97 -22.11 7.25 -8.97
N PRO A 98 -22.80 6.15 -8.57
CA PRO A 98 -22.66 4.86 -9.23
C PRO A 98 -23.07 4.94 -10.70
N ARG A 99 -22.22 4.41 -11.59
CA ARG A 99 -22.53 4.22 -13.01
C ARG A 99 -23.79 3.37 -13.13
N SER A 100 -24.81 3.90 -13.82
CA SER A 100 -26.02 3.17 -14.17
C SER A 100 -25.68 1.90 -14.95
N VAL A 101 -26.16 0.76 -14.48
CA VAL A 101 -26.18 -0.49 -15.25
C VAL A 101 -27.02 -0.26 -16.50
N SER A 102 -26.37 -0.25 -17.67
CA SER A 102 -27.05 -0.30 -18.95
C SER A 102 -27.61 -1.70 -19.12
N THR A 103 -28.93 -1.80 -19.14
CA THR A 103 -29.69 -3.02 -19.44
C THR A 103 -29.35 -3.53 -20.85
N ARG A 104 -29.37 -4.86 -20.97
CA ARG A 104 -29.01 -5.65 -22.17
C ARG A 104 -29.86 -5.25 -23.38
N ARG A 105 -29.24 -5.18 -24.57
CA ARG A 105 -29.96 -5.16 -25.85
C ARG A 105 -30.32 -6.59 -26.28
N PRO A 106 -31.48 -6.78 -26.96
CA PRO A 106 -31.96 -8.10 -27.35
C PRO A 106 -31.24 -8.63 -28.59
N VAL A 107 -31.13 -9.95 -28.66
CA VAL A 107 -30.68 -10.72 -29.83
C VAL A 107 -31.76 -10.63 -30.90
N SER A 108 -31.44 -10.07 -32.07
CA SER A 108 -32.35 -10.08 -33.21
C SER A 108 -32.10 -11.30 -34.07
N ALA A 109 -33.11 -12.14 -34.18
CA ALA A 109 -33.20 -13.25 -35.14
C ALA A 109 -33.57 -12.74 -36.54
N ARG A 110 -32.99 -13.35 -37.59
CA ARG A 110 -33.55 -13.45 -38.96
C ARG A 110 -32.72 -14.49 -39.73
N ALA A 111 -33.20 -15.73 -39.89
CA ALA A 111 -34.11 -16.25 -40.92
C ALA A 111 -33.44 -16.46 -42.30
N THR A 112 -33.33 -17.75 -42.62
CA THR A 112 -33.08 -18.52 -43.86
C THR A 112 -33.34 -17.89 -45.23
N ALA A 113 -32.43 -18.19 -46.18
CA ALA A 113 -32.62 -18.58 -47.60
C ALA A 113 -31.21 -18.67 -48.22
N GLY A 114 -30.77 -19.59 -49.07
CA GLY A 114 -31.30 -20.73 -49.82
C GLY A 114 -30.17 -21.09 -50.81
N GLN A 115 -29.78 -22.36 -50.88
CA GLN A 115 -28.98 -22.92 -52.00
C GLN A 115 -29.87 -22.93 -53.27
N PRO A 116 -29.35 -22.92 -54.53
CA PRO A 116 -28.39 -23.94 -55.01
C PRO A 116 -27.46 -23.57 -56.22
N LYS A 117 -26.32 -24.27 -56.33
CA LYS A 117 -25.93 -25.21 -57.41
C LYS A 117 -24.48 -25.65 -57.20
#